data_AF-A0A238HHY3-F1
#
_entry.id   AF-A0A238HHY3-F1
#
_cell.length_a   1.000
_cell.length_b   1.000
_cell.length_c   1.000
_cell.angle_alpha   90.00
_cell.angle_beta   90.00
_cell.angle_gamma   90.00
#
_symmetry.space_group_name_H-M   'P 1'
#
loop_
_entity.id
_entity.type
_entity.pdbx_description
1 polymer ?
#
loop_
_entity_poly.entity_id
_entity_poly.type
_entity_poly.pdbx_seq_one_letter_code
_entity_poly.pdbx_strand_id
1 'polypeptide(L)'
;METLPYQAEIAARMNVGAETVVPEYAEFFETENGYWLAWYDDTASVLPPDFPENEPCDVVEGADSLAELVSLIESGDYKALLAESFDDEHEHSCGCGCSH
;
A
#
# COMPACT_ATOMS: atom_id res chain seq x y z
N MET A 1 12.70 -10.57 -6.33
CA MET A 1 11.79 -9.47 -6.65
C MET A 1 12.26 -8.84 -7.96
N GLU A 2 11.46 -8.93 -9.02
CA GLU A 2 11.76 -8.30 -10.30
C GLU A 2 10.80 -7.12 -10.46
N THR A 3 11.34 -5.90 -10.48
CA THR A 3 10.54 -4.70 -10.71
C THR A 3 10.29 -4.51 -12.21
N LEU A 4 9.15 -3.92 -12.51
CA LEU A 4 8.74 -3.54 -13.85
C LEU A 4 9.09 -2.07 -14.08
N PRO A 5 9.42 -1.69 -15.33
CA PRO A 5 9.55 -0.29 -15.68
C PRO A 5 8.20 0.44 -15.52
N TYR A 6 8.21 1.76 -15.66
CA TYR A 6 7.02 2.60 -15.54
C TYR A 6 5.81 2.07 -16.33
N GLN A 7 4.72 1.82 -15.61
CA GLN A 7 3.47 1.31 -16.17
C GLN A 7 2.46 2.45 -16.30
N ALA A 8 2.38 3.07 -17.47
CA ALA A 8 1.53 4.25 -17.70
C ALA A 8 0.04 4.01 -17.38
N GLU A 9 -0.51 2.83 -17.70
CA GLU A 9 -1.91 2.50 -17.39
C GLU A 9 -2.17 2.38 -15.90
N ILE A 10 -1.25 1.75 -15.16
CA ILE A 10 -1.37 1.58 -13.70
C ILE A 10 -1.10 2.91 -12.99
N ALA A 11 -0.08 3.64 -13.42
CA ALA A 11 0.22 4.99 -12.94
C ALA A 11 -0.98 5.92 -13.12
N ALA A 12 -1.64 5.89 -14.28
CA ALA A 12 -2.84 6.69 -14.52
C ALA A 12 -3.95 6.39 -13.51
N ARG A 13 -4.15 5.11 -13.16
CA ARG A 13 -5.12 4.70 -12.12
C ARG A 13 -4.69 5.18 -10.73
N MET A 14 -3.41 5.01 -10.37
CA MET A 14 -2.87 5.50 -9.10
C MET A 14 -2.96 7.03 -8.96
N ASN A 15 -2.85 7.76 -10.07
CA ASN A 15 -2.94 9.22 -10.09
C ASN A 15 -4.38 9.75 -9.95
N VAL A 16 -5.41 8.90 -10.04
CA VAL A 16 -6.80 9.36 -9.90
C VAL A 16 -7.03 9.83 -8.47
N GLY A 17 -7.28 11.12 -8.28
CA GLY A 17 -7.55 11.68 -6.95
C GLY A 17 -6.33 11.73 -6.01
N ALA A 18 -5.14 11.34 -6.48
CA ALA A 18 -3.92 11.40 -5.70
C ALA A 18 -3.39 12.84 -5.58
N GLU A 19 -2.81 13.14 -4.42
CA GLU A 19 -2.15 14.43 -4.17
C GLU A 19 -0.79 14.51 -4.87
N THR A 20 -0.12 13.37 -5.01
CA THR A 20 1.19 13.23 -5.66
C THR A 20 1.08 12.31 -6.87
N VAL A 21 1.65 12.76 -7.99
CA VAL A 21 1.66 12.00 -9.25
C VAL A 21 2.83 11.02 -9.25
N VAL A 22 2.57 9.77 -9.62
CA VAL A 22 3.60 8.74 -9.78
C VAL A 22 4.57 9.14 -10.90
N PRO A 23 5.87 9.33 -10.60
CA PRO A 23 6.85 9.79 -11.58
C PRO A 23 7.25 8.72 -12.59
N GLU A 24 7.76 9.14 -13.76
CA GLU A 24 8.16 8.22 -14.85
C GLU A 24 9.36 7.31 -14.51
N TYR A 25 10.10 7.62 -13.45
CA TYR A 25 11.18 6.76 -12.95
C TYR A 25 10.72 5.80 -11.85
N ALA A 26 9.43 5.80 -11.49
CA ALA A 26 8.91 4.91 -10.49
C ALA A 26 9.07 3.44 -10.92
N GLU A 27 9.46 2.61 -9.97
CA GLU A 27 9.58 1.17 -10.16
C GLU A 27 8.26 0.50 -9.81
N PHE A 28 7.71 -0.27 -10.73
CA PHE A 28 6.43 -0.96 -10.51
C PHE A 28 6.64 -2.39 -10.04
N PHE A 29 5.72 -2.89 -9.24
CA PHE A 29 5.71 -4.29 -8.85
C PHE A 29 4.28 -4.79 -8.70
N GLU A 30 4.03 -6.02 -9.14
CA GLU A 30 2.77 -6.73 -8.94
C GLU A 30 3.00 -7.86 -7.93
N THR A 31 2.27 -7.84 -6.82
CA THR A 31 2.35 -8.89 -5.79
C THR A 31 1.62 -10.15 -6.20
N GLU A 32 1.91 -11.26 -5.55
CA GLU A 32 1.22 -12.54 -5.77
C GLU A 32 -0.29 -12.45 -5.49
N ASN A 33 -0.70 -11.53 -4.61
CA ASN A 33 -2.11 -11.27 -4.29
C ASN A 33 -2.77 -10.25 -5.23
N GLY A 34 -2.09 -9.83 -6.30
CA GLY A 34 -2.62 -8.93 -7.35
C GLY A 34 -2.57 -7.44 -7.02
N TYR A 35 -1.83 -7.03 -5.98
CA TYR A 35 -1.65 -5.61 -5.68
C TYR A 35 -0.59 -5.02 -6.60
N TRP A 36 -0.84 -3.81 -7.08
CA TRP A 36 0.14 -3.03 -7.79
C TRP A 36 0.80 -2.02 -6.86
N LEU A 37 2.12 -1.94 -6.91
CA LEU A 37 2.92 -0.96 -6.20
C LEU A 37 3.69 -0.11 -7.19
N ALA A 38 3.77 1.19 -6.94
CA ALA A 38 4.70 2.09 -7.59
C ALA A 38 5.62 2.72 -6.55
N TRP A 39 6.91 2.42 -6.63
CA TRP A 39 7.94 2.87 -5.70
C TRP A 39 8.72 4.05 -6.27
N TYR A 40 8.81 5.14 -5.51
CA TYR A 40 9.57 6.34 -5.87
C TYR A 40 9.90 7.13 -4.61
N ASP A 41 11.11 7.69 -4.51
CA ASP A 41 11.51 8.61 -3.41
C ASP A 41 11.09 8.12 -2.00
N ASP A 42 11.39 6.85 -1.68
CA ASP A 42 11.06 6.20 -0.39
C ASP A 42 9.55 6.20 -0.06
N THR A 43 8.73 6.34 -1.09
CA THR A 43 7.27 6.36 -1.07
C THR A 43 6.72 5.27 -1.98
N ALA A 44 5.61 4.66 -1.59
CA ALA A 44 4.94 3.64 -2.39
C ALA A 44 3.46 3.97 -2.58
N SER A 45 3.02 4.12 -3.83
CA SER A 45 1.58 4.10 -4.14
C SER A 45 1.11 2.65 -4.27
N VAL A 46 0.10 2.28 -3.50
CA VAL A 46 -0.43 0.91 -3.41
C VAL A 46 -1.85 0.86 -3.97
N LEU A 47 -2.04 0.09 -5.03
CA LEU A 47 -3.30 -0.12 -5.73
C LEU A 47 -3.77 -1.57 -5.56
N PRO A 48 -4.84 -1.83 -4.80
CA PRO A 48 -5.44 -3.15 -4.67
C PRO A 48 -6.03 -3.67 -6.01
N PRO A 49 -6.11 -5.00 -6.23
CA PRO A 49 -6.62 -5.58 -7.49
C PRO A 49 -8.07 -5.19 -7.78
N ASP A 50 -8.94 -5.20 -6.77
CA ASP A 50 -10.36 -4.87 -6.87
C ASP A 50 -10.66 -3.37 -6.62
N PHE A 51 -9.64 -2.50 -6.69
CA PHE A 51 -9.81 -1.10 -6.33
C PHE A 51 -10.56 -0.31 -7.42
N PRO A 52 -11.60 0.47 -7.03
CA PRO A 52 -12.40 1.24 -7.97
C PRO A 52 -11.58 2.32 -8.67
N GLU A 53 -11.86 2.52 -9.97
CA GLU A 53 -11.13 3.43 -10.85
C GLU A 53 -11.32 4.93 -10.58
N ASN A 54 -12.21 5.29 -9.65
CA ASN A 54 -12.56 6.69 -9.33
C ASN A 54 -12.13 7.10 -7.91
N GLU A 55 -11.38 6.25 -7.21
CA GLU A 55 -10.92 6.52 -5.84
C GLU A 55 -9.40 6.65 -5.80
N PRO A 56 -8.87 7.50 -4.90
CA PRO A 56 -7.42 7.61 -4.70
C PRO A 56 -6.86 6.32 -4.14
N CYS A 57 -5.73 5.87 -4.72
CA CYS A 57 -4.99 4.75 -4.18
C CYS A 57 -4.30 5.14 -2.86
N ASP A 58 -3.87 4.13 -2.11
CA ASP A 58 -3.16 4.37 -0.85
C ASP A 58 -1.71 4.80 -1.12
N VAL A 59 -1.15 5.66 -0.26
CA VAL A 59 0.23 6.13 -0.36
C VAL A 59 0.94 5.85 0.96
N VAL A 60 1.93 4.97 0.91
CA VAL A 60 2.75 4.60 2.05
C VAL A 60 4.04 5.39 1.99
N GLU A 61 4.15 6.41 2.83
CA GLU A 61 5.35 7.23 2.98
C GLU A 61 6.33 6.59 3.99
N GLY A 62 7.63 6.64 3.70
CA GLY A 62 8.67 6.23 4.64
C GLY A 62 8.78 4.72 4.85
N ALA A 63 8.38 3.94 3.86
CA ALA A 63 8.65 2.51 3.87
C ALA A 63 10.18 2.27 3.80
N ASP A 64 10.68 1.31 4.58
CA ASP A 64 12.12 1.05 4.69
C ASP A 64 12.70 0.51 3.37
N SER A 65 11.91 -0.31 2.66
CA SER A 65 12.25 -0.87 1.35
C SER A 65 11.01 -1.42 0.65
N LEU A 66 11.02 -1.36 -0.69
CA LEU A 66 9.97 -1.96 -1.52
C LEU A 66 9.75 -3.46 -1.21
N ALA A 67 10.82 -4.21 -0.97
CA ALA A 67 10.72 -5.64 -0.67
C ALA A 67 9.98 -5.93 0.65
N GLU A 68 10.23 -5.13 1.69
CA GLU A 68 9.54 -5.26 2.98
C GLU A 68 8.05 -4.95 2.85
N LEU A 69 7.71 -3.87 2.12
CA LEU A 69 6.33 -3.50 1.88
C LEU A 69 5.59 -4.58 1.07
N VAL A 70 6.24 -5.18 0.08
CA VAL A 70 5.65 -6.30 -0.67
C VAL A 70 5.43 -7.51 0.21
N SER A 71 6.41 -7.89 1.03
CA SER A 71 6.24 -9.00 1.97
C SER A 71 5.08 -8.74 2.94
N LEU A 72 4.89 -7.49 3.38
CA LEU A 72 3.79 -7.08 4.26
C LEU A 72 2.42 -7.20 3.58
N ILE A 73 2.33 -6.80 2.30
CA ILE A 73 1.10 -6.93 1.50
C ILE A 73 0.80 -8.39 1.20
N GLU A 74 1.81 -9.17 0.84
CA GLU A 74 1.68 -10.59 0.52
C GLU A 74 1.28 -11.42 1.74
N SER A 75 1.78 -11.07 2.93
CA SER A 75 1.36 -11.65 4.21
C SER A 75 -0.10 -11.33 4.56
N GLY A 76 -0.63 -10.22 4.04
CA GLY A 76 -1.96 -9.71 4.36
C GLY A 76 -2.00 -8.78 5.58
N ASP A 77 -0.89 -8.61 6.28
CA ASP A 77 -0.73 -7.67 7.40
C ASP A 77 -1.02 -6.23 6.98
N TYR A 78 -0.63 -5.83 5.76
CA TYR A 78 -0.96 -4.50 5.23
C TYR A 78 -2.46 -4.21 5.26
N LYS A 79 -3.29 -5.19 4.87
CA LYS A 79 -4.75 -5.04 4.88
C LYS A 79 -5.30 -4.96 6.30
N ALA A 80 -4.68 -5.66 7.25
CA ALA A 80 -5.05 -5.57 8.66
C ALA A 80 -4.75 -4.17 9.22
N LEU A 81 -3.56 -3.63 8.93
CA LEU A 81 -3.17 -2.26 9.32
C LEU A 81 -4.10 -1.19 8.73
N LEU A 82 -4.47 -1.33 7.46
CA LEU A 82 -5.46 -0.45 6.85
C LEU A 82 -6.79 -0.51 7.59
N ALA A 83 -7.31 -1.72 7.87
CA ALA A 83 -8.56 -1.88 8.59
C ALA A 83 -8.54 -1.24 10.00
N GLU A 84 -7.41 -1.33 10.71
CA GLU A 84 -7.22 -0.68 12.01
C GLU A 84 -7.18 0.86 11.89
N SER A 85 -6.64 1.41 10.79
CA SER A 85 -6.57 2.87 10.57
C SER A 85 -7.92 3.53 10.28
N PHE A 86 -8.90 2.78 9.77
CA PHE A 86 -10.27 3.26 9.55
C PHE A 86 -11.18 3.11 10.78
N ASP A 87 -10.69 2.46 11.84
CA ASP A 87 -11.43 2.14 13.06
C ASP A 87 -10.88 2.92 14.27
N ASP A 88 -10.63 4.22 14.11
CA ASP A 88 -10.49 5.12 15.27
C ASP A 88 -11.89 5.40 15.88
N GLU A 89 -12.58 4.33 16.31
CA GLU A 89 -13.66 4.30 17.33
C GLU A 89 -13.91 2.88 17.91
N HIS A 90 -12.92 1.97 17.93
CA HIS A 90 -13.03 0.78 18.79
C HIS A 90 -11.90 0.64 19.80
N GLU A 91 -12.26 0.95 21.04
CA GLU A 91 -11.54 0.70 22.27
C GLU A 91 -10.86 -0.68 22.28
N HIS A 92 -9.58 -0.75 21.90
CA HIS A 92 -8.69 -1.83 22.31
C HIS A 92 -8.39 -1.70 23.81
N SER A 93 -9.42 -1.98 24.62
CA SER A 93 -9.27 -2.43 25.99
C SER A 93 -8.65 -3.83 25.97
N CYS A 94 -7.36 -3.90 25.68
CA CYS A 94 -6.54 -5.04 26.06
C CYS A 94 -6.34 -4.99 27.57
N GLY A 95 -7.40 -5.31 28.31
CA GLY A 95 -7.35 -5.71 29.70
C GLY A 95 -6.64 -7.05 29.83
N CYS A 96 -5.34 -7.09 29.58
CA CYS A 96 -4.49 -8.20 29.98
C CYS A 96 -4.25 -8.06 31.49
N GLY A 97 -5.23 -8.51 32.27
CA GLY A 97 -5.07 -8.74 33.70
C GLY A 97 -4.04 -9.84 33.93
N CYS A 98 -2.78 -9.44 34.04
CA CYS A 98 -1.71 -10.30 34.51
C CYS A 98 -1.99 -10.64 35.99
N SER A 99 -2.36 -11.88 36.26
CA SER A 99 -2.29 -12.46 37.59
C SER A 99 -0.84 -12.46 38.09
N HIS A 100 -0.57 -11.71 39.16
CA HIS A 100 0.38 -12.12 40.20
C HIS A 100 0.03 -11.45 41.54
#